data_AF-A0A1H3Z028-F1
#
_entry.id   AF-A0A1H3Z028-F1
#
_cell.length_a   1.000
_cell.length_b   1.000
_cell.length_c   1.000
_cell.angle_alpha   90.00
_cell.angle_beta   90.00
_cell.angle_gamma   90.00
#
_symmetry.space_group_name_H-M   'P 1'
#
loop_
_entity.id
_entity.type
_entity.pdbx_description
1 polymer ?
#
loop_
_entity_poly.entity_id
_entity_poly.type
_entity_poly.pdbx_seq_one_letter_code
_entity_poly.pdbx_strand_id
1 'polypeptide(L)'
;MKTVTGSIGLFLFSTIASATVPDAAAPYIGVYRPWSRGCGGAVFLRAKTVEWHATWNSCKRSPYKVLDVAEKNELPRIAVKIEKPSKHCGFEVLEIQQETREPPSMWALRAYPTLESYKKRDLPDWQDSPLPERAVPMCPLDPRPDPRR
;
A
#
# COMPACT_ATOMS: atom_id res chain seq x y z
N MET A 1 -29.75 30.34 -62.18
CA MET A 1 -30.01 30.06 -60.75
C MET A 1 -29.10 28.91 -60.33
N LYS A 2 -28.23 29.12 -59.33
CA LYS A 2 -27.15 28.20 -58.96
C LYS A 2 -27.65 27.19 -57.91
N THR A 3 -27.49 25.91 -58.18
CA THR A 3 -27.74 24.79 -57.25
C THR A 3 -26.48 24.54 -56.42
N VAL A 4 -26.62 24.51 -55.08
CA VAL A 4 -25.55 24.23 -54.12
C VAL A 4 -25.55 22.73 -53.81
N THR A 5 -24.45 22.06 -54.13
CA THR A 5 -24.19 20.66 -53.75
C THR A 5 -23.53 20.64 -52.37
N GLY A 6 -24.23 20.14 -51.35
CA GLY A 6 -23.71 19.99 -50.00
C GLY A 6 -23.03 18.63 -49.82
N SER A 7 -21.73 18.63 -49.51
CA SER A 7 -20.98 17.43 -49.11
C SER A 7 -21.22 17.14 -47.63
N ILE A 8 -21.75 15.96 -47.32
CA ILE A 8 -21.89 15.45 -45.95
C ILE A 8 -20.52 14.93 -45.51
N GLY A 9 -19.83 15.70 -44.67
CA GLY A 9 -18.61 15.27 -44.00
C GLY A 9 -18.94 14.35 -42.82
N LEU A 10 -18.60 13.07 -42.94
CA LEU A 10 -18.71 12.09 -41.88
C LEU A 10 -17.60 12.34 -40.84
N PHE A 11 -17.91 13.06 -39.75
CA PHE A 11 -17.02 13.16 -38.59
C PHE A 11 -17.17 11.92 -37.71
N LEU A 12 -16.27 10.95 -37.87
CA LEU A 12 -16.10 9.84 -36.92
C LEU A 12 -15.41 10.37 -35.65
N PHE A 13 -16.20 10.71 -34.64
CA PHE A 13 -15.72 10.96 -33.29
C PHE A 13 -15.32 9.63 -32.62
N SER A 14 -14.03 9.30 -32.61
CA SER A 14 -13.50 8.24 -31.74
C SER A 14 -13.47 8.74 -30.29
N THR A 15 -14.45 8.33 -29.49
CA THR A 15 -14.41 8.49 -28.04
C THR A 15 -13.40 7.51 -27.45
N ILE A 16 -12.20 7.98 -27.12
CA ILE A 16 -11.24 7.24 -26.30
C ILE A 16 -11.78 7.23 -24.87
N ALA A 17 -12.42 6.13 -24.48
CA ALA A 17 -12.79 5.90 -23.09
C ALA A 17 -11.51 5.61 -22.28
N SER A 18 -11.00 6.61 -21.57
CA SER A 18 -9.98 6.38 -20.53
C SER A 18 -10.63 5.63 -19.38
N ALA A 19 -10.46 4.31 -19.34
CA ALA A 19 -10.77 3.52 -18.17
C ALA A 19 -9.78 3.90 -17.04
N THR A 20 -10.19 4.82 -16.17
CA THR A 20 -9.52 5.03 -14.89
C THR A 20 -9.80 3.83 -14.01
N VAL A 21 -8.90 2.84 -14.02
CA VAL A 21 -8.91 1.78 -13.01
C VAL A 21 -8.81 2.46 -11.64
N PRO A 22 -9.79 2.26 -10.74
CA PRO A 22 -9.72 2.80 -9.40
C PRO A 22 -8.46 2.27 -8.73
N ASP A 23 -7.67 3.19 -8.18
CA ASP A 23 -6.46 2.85 -7.44
C ASP A 23 -6.85 2.07 -6.18
N ALA A 24 -6.52 0.78 -6.14
CA ALA A 24 -6.82 -0.10 -5.02
C ALA A 24 -6.22 0.41 -3.70
N ALA A 25 -5.19 1.26 -3.76
CA ALA A 25 -4.60 1.88 -2.60
C ALA A 25 -5.32 3.14 -2.11
N ALA A 26 -6.21 3.74 -2.90
CA ALA A 26 -6.88 5.00 -2.56
C ALA A 26 -7.56 4.98 -1.17
N PRO A 27 -8.28 3.91 -0.78
CA PRO A 27 -8.88 3.81 0.55
C PRO A 27 -7.87 3.68 1.69
N TYR A 28 -6.57 3.54 1.43
CA TYR A 28 -5.51 3.32 2.41
C TYR A 28 -4.46 4.44 2.41
N ILE A 29 -4.58 5.44 1.53
CA ILE A 29 -3.70 6.60 1.57
C ILE A 29 -3.80 7.29 2.94
N GLY A 30 -2.65 7.65 3.51
CA GLY A 30 -2.57 8.26 4.83
C GLY A 30 -1.17 8.25 5.42
N VAL A 31 -1.07 8.83 6.62
CA VAL A 31 0.12 8.76 7.47
C VAL A 31 -0.20 7.84 8.62
N TYR A 32 0.60 6.80 8.83
CA TYR A 32 0.43 5.84 9.91
C TYR A 32 1.58 6.03 10.90
N ARG A 33 1.27 6.32 12.16
CA ARG A 33 2.26 6.56 13.21
C ARG A 33 2.28 5.38 14.18
N PRO A 34 3.41 4.64 14.26
CA PRO A 34 3.60 3.69 15.34
C PRO A 34 3.71 4.41 16.68
N TRP A 35 3.03 3.88 17.71
CA TRP A 35 3.09 4.45 19.07
C TRP A 35 4.14 3.77 19.97
N SER A 36 4.64 2.60 19.57
CA SER A 36 5.68 1.91 20.34
C SER A 36 7.06 2.52 20.12
N ARG A 37 7.87 2.62 21.18
CA ARG A 37 9.24 3.19 21.11
C ARG A 37 10.14 2.44 20.13
N GLY A 38 9.97 1.12 20.02
CA GLY A 38 10.72 0.29 19.09
C GLY A 38 10.43 0.61 17.62
N CYS A 39 9.26 1.15 17.31
CA CYS A 39 8.82 1.45 15.94
C CYS A 39 8.77 2.94 15.62
N GLY A 40 9.35 3.79 16.45
CA GLY A 40 9.21 5.24 16.37
C GLY A 40 9.47 5.79 14.96
N GLY A 41 8.59 6.69 14.50
CA GLY A 41 8.63 7.29 13.17
C GLY A 41 7.24 7.31 12.52
N ALA A 42 7.17 7.05 11.21
CA ALA A 42 5.90 7.04 10.46
C ALA A 42 6.01 6.31 9.12
N VAL A 43 4.91 5.72 8.67
CA VAL A 43 4.70 5.27 7.29
C VAL A 43 3.84 6.29 6.57
N PHE A 44 4.27 6.71 5.39
CA PHE A 44 3.53 7.60 4.50
C PHE A 44 3.11 6.80 3.27
N LEU A 45 1.85 6.40 3.22
CA LEU A 45 1.27 5.74 2.05
C LEU A 45 0.57 6.79 1.19
N ARG A 46 1.06 6.98 -0.03
CA ARG A 46 0.51 7.92 -1.03
C ARG A 46 0.01 7.15 -2.23
N ALA A 47 -0.69 7.80 -3.16
CA ALA A 47 -1.28 7.14 -4.34
C ALA A 47 -0.30 6.30 -5.18
N LYS A 48 1.00 6.61 -5.18
CA LYS A 48 2.00 5.88 -5.99
C LYS A 48 3.32 5.61 -5.29
N THR A 49 3.48 6.11 -4.07
CA THR A 49 4.74 6.01 -3.34
C THR A 49 4.50 5.66 -1.89
N VAL A 50 5.41 4.89 -1.34
CA VAL A 50 5.46 4.57 0.08
C VAL A 50 6.80 5.02 0.64
N GLU A 51 6.79 5.45 1.89
CA GLU A 51 7.94 5.91 2.62
C GLU A 51 7.76 5.43 4.07
N TRP A 52 8.81 4.89 4.68
CA TRP A 52 8.75 4.45 6.06
C TRP A 52 10.03 4.80 6.80
N HIS A 53 9.86 5.49 7.92
CA HIS A 53 10.94 5.75 8.87
C HIS A 53 10.61 5.05 10.18
N ALA A 54 11.52 4.20 10.63
CA ALA A 54 11.57 3.61 11.95
C ALA A 54 12.91 3.98 12.60
N THR A 55 13.02 3.84 13.93
CA THR A 55 14.27 4.06 14.67
C THR A 55 15.46 3.25 14.12
N TRP A 56 15.20 2.09 13.53
CA TRP A 56 16.20 1.12 13.09
C TRP A 56 16.16 0.81 11.58
N ASN A 57 15.25 1.44 10.82
CA ASN A 57 15.12 1.22 9.38
C ASN A 57 14.63 2.49 8.67
N SER A 58 15.15 2.79 7.48
CA SER A 58 14.71 3.96 6.70
C SER A 58 14.52 3.59 5.23
N CYS A 59 13.25 3.49 4.85
CA CYS A 59 12.81 3.36 3.47
C CYS A 59 12.47 4.75 2.93
N LYS A 60 13.36 5.27 2.08
CA LYS A 60 13.09 6.51 1.33
C LYS A 60 11.82 6.34 0.49
N ARG A 61 11.22 7.47 0.11
CA ARG A 61 10.08 7.50 -0.79
C ARG A 61 10.36 6.72 -2.07
N SER A 62 9.62 5.64 -2.26
CA SER A 62 9.80 4.73 -3.37
C SER A 62 8.46 4.36 -4.00
N PRO A 63 8.43 4.10 -5.33
CA PRO A 63 7.25 3.53 -5.97
C PRO A 63 6.93 2.15 -5.39
N TYR A 64 5.65 1.81 -5.37
CA TYR A 64 5.18 0.50 -4.93
C TYR A 64 4.18 -0.11 -5.91
N LYS A 65 3.99 -1.42 -5.78
CA LYS A 65 2.89 -2.18 -6.36
C LYS A 65 1.99 -2.69 -5.24
N VAL A 66 0.67 -2.56 -5.40
CA VAL A 66 -0.28 -3.24 -4.52
C VAL A 66 -0.18 -4.74 -4.80
N LEU A 67 0.07 -5.53 -3.75
CA LEU A 67 0.07 -6.99 -3.82
C LEU A 67 -1.31 -7.55 -3.49
N ASP A 68 -1.95 -6.97 -2.48
CA ASP A 68 -3.20 -7.47 -1.92
C ASP A 68 -3.96 -6.36 -1.18
N VAL A 69 -5.28 -6.46 -1.17
CA VAL A 69 -6.21 -5.65 -0.38
C VAL A 69 -7.25 -6.58 0.25
N ALA A 70 -7.67 -6.27 1.46
CA ALA A 70 -8.70 -7.03 2.16
C ALA A 70 -9.96 -7.25 1.29
N GLU A 71 -10.50 -8.47 1.37
CA GLU A 71 -11.77 -8.80 0.72
C GLU A 71 -12.96 -8.15 1.44
N LYS A 72 -14.12 -8.17 0.77
CA LYS A 72 -15.36 -7.65 1.35
C LYS A 72 -15.68 -8.41 2.64
N ASN A 73 -15.90 -7.66 3.72
CA ASN A 73 -16.17 -8.11 5.10
C ASN A 73 -14.95 -8.46 5.95
N GLU A 74 -13.74 -8.50 5.40
CA GLU A 74 -12.51 -8.61 6.19
C GLU A 74 -12.20 -7.30 6.94
N LEU A 75 -11.26 -7.37 7.88
CA LEU A 75 -10.66 -6.17 8.45
C LEU A 75 -9.82 -5.47 7.37
N PRO A 76 -9.88 -4.13 7.26
CA PRO A 76 -9.07 -3.38 6.30
C PRO A 76 -7.59 -3.79 6.33
N ARG A 77 -7.10 -4.31 5.20
CA ARG A 77 -5.70 -4.67 4.96
C ARG A 77 -5.27 -4.15 3.60
N ILE A 78 -4.02 -3.68 3.51
CA ILE A 78 -3.31 -3.50 2.25
C ILE A 78 -1.88 -4.01 2.39
N ALA A 79 -1.40 -4.73 1.38
CA ALA A 79 0.01 -5.09 1.26
C ALA A 79 0.60 -4.46 0.00
N VAL A 80 1.75 -3.81 0.14
CA VAL A 80 2.46 -3.15 -0.96
C VAL A 80 3.89 -3.64 -1.07
N LYS A 81 4.33 -3.96 -2.30
CA LYS A 81 5.72 -4.24 -2.62
C LYS A 81 6.44 -2.96 -3.02
N ILE A 82 7.52 -2.63 -2.34
CA ILE A 82 8.43 -1.54 -2.69
C ILE A 82 9.23 -1.96 -3.93
N GLU A 83 9.12 -1.22 -5.04
CA GLU A 83 9.77 -1.61 -6.30
C GLU A 83 11.25 -1.22 -6.37
N LYS A 84 11.62 -0.16 -5.66
CA LYS A 84 12.98 0.41 -5.66
C LYS A 84 13.38 0.73 -4.22
N PRO A 85 13.59 -0.28 -3.36
CA PRO A 85 14.00 -0.04 -1.98
C PRO A 85 15.34 0.70 -1.95
N SER A 86 15.47 1.70 -1.08
CA SER A 86 16.75 2.36 -0.83
C SER A 86 17.73 1.42 -0.13
N LYS A 87 19.04 1.69 -0.21
CA LYS A 87 20.07 0.87 0.46
C LYS A 87 19.85 0.65 1.97
N HIS A 88 19.16 1.57 2.64
CA HIS A 88 18.84 1.51 4.07
C HIS A 88 17.42 0.97 4.37
N CYS A 89 16.72 0.48 3.34
CA CYS A 89 15.41 -0.16 3.47
C CYS A 89 15.62 -1.67 3.50
N GLY A 90 15.49 -2.29 4.67
CA GLY A 90 15.66 -3.73 4.86
C GLY A 90 14.45 -4.58 4.46
N PHE A 91 13.41 -3.98 3.84
CA PHE A 91 12.14 -4.65 3.59
C PHE A 91 11.63 -4.43 2.17
N GLU A 92 11.06 -5.48 1.60
CA GLU A 92 10.46 -5.45 0.26
C GLU A 92 8.96 -5.24 0.29
N VAL A 93 8.27 -5.68 1.35
CA VAL A 93 6.80 -5.62 1.44
C VAL A 93 6.40 -4.98 2.76
N LEU A 94 5.46 -4.05 2.70
CA LEU A 94 4.80 -3.47 3.86
C LEU A 94 3.32 -3.85 3.84
N GLU A 95 2.82 -4.37 4.95
CA GLU A 95 1.41 -4.65 5.17
C GLU A 95 0.89 -3.72 6.25
N ILE A 96 -0.21 -3.03 5.99
CA ILE A 96 -0.95 -2.25 6.98
C ILE A 96 -2.31 -2.90 7.16
N GLN A 97 -2.62 -3.31 8.38
CA GLN A 97 -3.83 -4.04 8.71
C GLN A 97 -4.50 -3.48 9.96
N GLN A 98 -5.83 -3.44 9.95
CA GLN A 98 -6.64 -3.28 11.14
C GLN A 98 -6.73 -4.62 11.88
N GLU A 99 -6.39 -4.62 13.17
CA GLU A 99 -6.36 -5.82 14.02
C GLU A 99 -7.68 -6.03 14.76
N THR A 100 -8.42 -4.95 15.07
CA THR A 100 -9.73 -5.03 15.75
C THR A 100 -10.76 -4.11 15.11
N ARG A 101 -12.01 -4.59 14.99
CA ARG A 101 -13.13 -3.80 14.45
C ARG A 101 -13.71 -2.83 15.47
N GLU A 102 -13.66 -3.19 16.75
CA GLU A 102 -14.28 -2.43 17.84
C GLU A 102 -13.43 -1.21 18.25
N PRO A 103 -14.05 -0.10 18.67
CA PRO A 103 -13.34 1.05 19.22
C PRO A 103 -12.67 0.76 20.58
N PRO A 104 -11.42 1.21 20.81
CA PRO A 104 -10.54 1.85 19.83
C PRO A 104 -10.00 0.84 18.83
N SER A 105 -10.16 1.11 17.53
CA SER A 105 -9.64 0.22 16.48
C SER A 105 -8.12 0.16 16.56
N MET A 106 -7.56 -1.04 16.66
CA MET A 106 -6.12 -1.24 16.62
C MET A 106 -5.64 -1.50 15.20
N TRP A 107 -4.48 -0.98 14.86
CA TRP A 107 -3.84 -1.16 13.56
C TRP A 107 -2.40 -1.63 13.76
N ALA A 108 -1.86 -2.34 12.78
CA ALA A 108 -0.48 -2.79 12.77
C ALA A 108 0.14 -2.57 11.38
N LEU A 109 1.43 -2.27 11.40
CA LEU A 109 2.32 -2.37 10.25
C LEU A 109 3.16 -3.64 10.42
N ARG A 110 3.20 -4.50 9.41
CA ARG A 110 4.17 -5.59 9.28
C ARG A 110 5.10 -5.31 8.12
N ALA A 111 6.40 -5.50 8.32
CA ALA A 111 7.39 -5.31 7.27
C ALA A 111 8.11 -6.62 6.97
N TYR A 112 7.99 -7.10 5.73
CA TYR A 112 8.55 -8.37 5.31
C TYR A 112 9.87 -8.14 4.55
N PRO A 113 10.96 -8.83 4.94
CA PRO A 113 12.28 -8.62 4.35
C PRO A 113 12.30 -8.96 2.86
N THR A 114 11.48 -9.92 2.43
CA THR A 114 11.36 -10.35 1.03
C THR A 114 9.91 -10.58 0.64
N LEU A 115 9.62 -10.53 -0.67
CA LEU A 115 8.32 -10.97 -1.21
C LEU A 115 7.99 -12.43 -0.85
N GLU A 116 9.01 -13.29 -0.74
CA GLU A 116 8.82 -14.69 -0.33
C GLU A 116 8.33 -14.80 1.12
N SER A 117 8.95 -14.03 2.03
CA SER A 117 8.53 -13.96 3.44
C SER A 117 7.06 -13.55 3.54
N TYR A 118 6.60 -12.57 2.74
CA TYR A 118 5.19 -12.20 2.69
C TYR A 118 4.30 -13.33 2.16
N LYS A 119 4.68 -14.00 1.07
CA LYS A 119 3.88 -15.07 0.44
C LYS A 119 3.76 -16.30 1.32
N LYS A 120 4.76 -16.58 2.16
CA LYS A 120 4.83 -17.76 3.02
C LYS A 120 4.46 -17.46 4.47
N ARG A 121 3.98 -16.25 4.77
CA ARG A 121 3.69 -15.78 6.14
C ARG A 121 2.75 -16.68 6.96
N ASP A 122 1.87 -17.41 6.28
CA ASP A 122 0.89 -18.31 6.91
C ASP A 122 1.39 -19.76 7.04
N LEU A 123 2.63 -20.05 6.60
CA LEU A 123 3.25 -21.35 6.76
C LEU A 123 3.95 -21.43 8.13
N PRO A 124 3.76 -22.51 8.92
CA PRO A 124 4.34 -22.65 10.25
C PRO A 124 5.86 -22.40 10.31
N ASP A 125 6.62 -22.99 9.36
CA ASP A 125 8.09 -22.86 9.29
C ASP A 125 8.60 -21.42 9.00
N TRP A 126 7.69 -20.52 8.61
CA TRP A 126 7.99 -19.13 8.29
C TRP A 126 7.49 -18.20 9.39
N GLN A 127 6.29 -18.43 9.90
CA GLN A 127 5.68 -17.64 10.96
C GLN A 127 6.54 -17.66 12.24
N ASP A 128 7.00 -18.85 12.65
CA ASP A 128 7.74 -19.06 13.89
C ASP A 128 9.26 -19.17 13.66
N SER A 129 9.75 -18.71 12.50
CA SER A 129 11.15 -18.90 12.12
C SER A 129 12.10 -18.05 12.97
N PRO A 130 13.18 -18.64 13.53
CA PRO A 130 14.20 -17.88 14.25
C PRO A 130 15.20 -17.18 13.30
N LEU A 131 15.08 -17.40 11.98
CA LEU A 131 16.03 -16.88 10.99
C LEU A 131 15.87 -15.36 10.83
N PRO A 132 16.94 -14.55 11.00
CA PRO A 132 16.86 -13.10 10.90
C PRO A 132 16.29 -12.59 9.57
N GLU A 133 16.58 -13.27 8.47
CA GLU A 133 16.08 -12.97 7.12
C GLU A 133 14.58 -13.28 6.93
N ARG A 134 13.94 -13.90 7.93
CA ARG A 134 12.49 -14.15 7.98
C ARG A 134 11.81 -13.34 9.08
N ALA A 135 12.57 -12.57 9.87
CA ALA A 135 12.00 -11.77 10.93
C ALA A 135 11.08 -10.68 10.35
N VAL A 136 9.80 -10.73 10.73
CA VAL A 136 8.78 -9.76 10.34
C VAL A 136 8.47 -8.84 11.52
N PRO A 137 9.14 -7.68 11.62
CA PRO A 137 8.80 -6.71 12.65
C PRO A 137 7.35 -6.26 12.50
N MET A 138 6.65 -6.27 13.63
CA MET A 138 5.28 -5.77 13.76
C MET A 138 5.31 -4.49 14.60
N CYS A 139 4.74 -3.43 14.06
CA CYS A 139 4.67 -2.12 14.67
C CYS A 139 3.21 -1.73 14.89
N PRO A 140 2.73 -1.67 16.15
CA PRO A 140 1.38 -1.25 16.43
C PRO A 140 1.25 0.25 16.09
N LEU A 141 0.20 0.58 15.37
CA LEU A 141 -0.10 1.90 14.85
C LEU A 141 -1.20 2.54 15.69
N ASP A 142 -1.18 3.87 15.79
CA ASP A 142 -2.34 4.61 16.26
C ASP A 142 -3.57 4.25 15.38
N PRO A 143 -4.79 4.28 15.95
CA PRO A 143 -6.01 4.17 15.17
C PRO A 143 -5.92 5.06 13.94
N ARG A 144 -6.28 4.51 12.76
CA ARG A 144 -6.01 5.11 11.46
C ARG A 144 -6.10 6.65 11.47
N PRO A 145 -4.98 7.35 11.23
CA PRO A 145 -5.00 8.81 11.25
C PRO A 145 -5.85 9.38 10.11
N ASP A 146 -6.55 10.47 10.41
CA ASP A 146 -7.42 11.20 9.49
C ASP A 146 -6.66 11.53 8.18
N PRO A 147 -7.16 11.10 7.00
CA PRO A 147 -6.52 11.40 5.72
C PRO A 147 -6.43 12.90 5.38
N ARG A 148 -7.02 13.78 6.22
CA ARG A 148 -7.06 15.24 6.05
C ARG A 148 -6.06 16.04 6.92
N ARG A 149 -5.17 15.40 7.68
CA ARG A 149 -4.13 16.11 8.47
C ARG A 149 -2.70 15.88 7.96
#